data_AF-A0A0W0S0C5-F1
#
_entry.id   AF-A0A0W0S0C5-F1
#
_cell.length_a   1.000
_cell.length_b   1.000
_cell.length_c   1.000
_cell.angle_alpha   90.00
_cell.angle_beta   90.00
_cell.angle_gamma   90.00
#
_symmetry.space_group_name_H-M   'P 1'
#
loop_
_entity.id
_entity.type
_entity.pdbx_description
1 polymer ?
#
loop_
_entity_poly.entity_id
_entity_poly.type
_entity_poly.pdbx_seq_one_letter_code
_entity_poly.pdbx_strand_id
1 'polypeptide(L)'
;MINALKVVKKKPENIKVVIVGIGAAGTACTKMLLNLGVKNIIGCDCDGALYHGKSGLHKAHQWYAKHTNPNLEKGTVHDVIKGADVFIGVSKPDVITAKDVKKMNKDAIVFAMANPTPEIMPEEAKKYAAIVATGRSDYPNQINNVLCFPGIFRGALDCMATEINEEMKLAAAYAIANAIEEKYLTYNYIIPSVFDANVVKLVAQAVKEAAIKTGVARKLKI
;
A
#
# COMPACT_ATOMS: atom_id res chain seq x y z
N MET A 1 3.15 4.50 0.17
CA MET A 1 4.24 3.72 0.82
C MET A 1 5.62 4.29 0.51
N ILE A 2 6.04 4.31 -0.77
CA ILE A 2 7.36 4.79 -1.21
C ILE A 2 7.76 6.12 -0.53
N ASN A 3 6.94 7.17 -0.66
CA ASN A 3 7.22 8.46 -0.04
C ASN A 3 7.17 8.45 1.50
N ALA A 4 6.27 7.66 2.09
CA ALA A 4 6.18 7.53 3.54
C ALA A 4 7.50 7.00 4.12
N LEU A 5 8.09 5.99 3.48
CA LEU A 5 9.38 5.41 3.88
C LEU A 5 10.53 6.40 3.74
N LYS A 6 10.54 7.24 2.70
CA LYS A 6 11.51 8.35 2.57
C LYS A 6 11.40 9.31 3.76
N VAL A 7 10.18 9.75 4.10
CA VAL A 7 9.92 10.69 5.21
C VAL A 7 10.40 10.13 6.55
N VAL A 8 10.09 8.86 6.86
CA VAL A 8 10.51 8.22 8.13
C VAL A 8 11.91 7.59 8.05
N LYS A 9 12.60 7.72 6.91
CA LYS A 9 13.96 7.19 6.66
C LYS A 9 14.09 5.68 6.94
N LYS A 10 13.06 4.90 6.58
CA LYS A 10 13.06 3.43 6.71
C LYS A 10 13.27 2.77 5.35
N LYS A 11 13.89 1.59 5.34
CA LYS A 11 14.07 0.76 4.14
C LYS A 11 13.01 -0.34 4.08
N PRO A 12 12.42 -0.64 2.89
CA PRO A 12 11.38 -1.67 2.75
C PRO A 12 11.76 -3.03 3.33
N GLU A 13 13.01 -3.46 3.16
CA GLU A 13 13.49 -4.77 3.60
C GLU A 13 13.60 -4.92 5.13
N ASN A 14 13.55 -3.80 5.87
CA ASN A 14 13.77 -3.74 7.32
C ASN A 14 12.49 -3.45 8.11
N ILE A 15 11.34 -3.30 7.44
CA ILE A 15 10.08 -2.97 8.12
C ILE A 15 9.21 -4.20 8.36
N LYS A 16 8.45 -4.15 9.45
CA LYS A 16 7.31 -5.04 9.70
C LYS A 16 6.01 -4.36 9.30
N VAL A 17 5.25 -4.99 8.41
CA VAL A 17 3.95 -4.50 7.94
C VAL A 17 2.84 -5.42 8.42
N VAL A 18 1.80 -4.85 9.04
CA VAL A 18 0.57 -5.57 9.38
C VAL A 18 -0.56 -5.07 8.50
N ILE A 19 -1.28 -5.99 7.85
CA ILE A 19 -2.38 -5.70 6.93
C ILE A 19 -3.65 -6.36 7.42
N VAL A 20 -4.75 -5.63 7.49
CA VAL A 20 -6.07 -6.19 7.77
C VAL A 20 -6.97 -6.07 6.54
N GLY A 21 -7.66 -7.16 6.22
CA GLY A 21 -8.55 -7.27 5.05
C GLY A 21 -7.87 -8.00 3.89
N ILE A 22 -7.74 -9.32 4.00
CA ILE A 22 -7.02 -10.16 3.03
C ILE A 22 -7.92 -10.59 1.85
N GLY A 23 -8.76 -9.66 1.39
CA GLY A 23 -9.50 -9.77 0.14
C GLY A 23 -8.63 -9.39 -1.06
N ALA A 24 -9.27 -8.95 -2.15
CA ALA A 24 -8.59 -8.53 -3.37
C ALA A 24 -7.61 -7.37 -3.13
N ALA A 25 -8.05 -6.31 -2.44
CA ALA A 25 -7.22 -5.14 -2.15
C ALA A 25 -6.00 -5.50 -1.28
N GLY A 26 -6.21 -6.15 -0.12
CA GLY A 26 -5.11 -6.52 0.77
C GLY A 26 -4.10 -7.46 0.11
N THR A 27 -4.58 -8.43 -0.67
CA THR A 27 -3.71 -9.34 -1.42
C THR A 27 -2.92 -8.61 -2.51
N ALA A 28 -3.55 -7.71 -3.27
CA ALA A 28 -2.87 -6.93 -4.31
C ALA A 28 -1.83 -5.97 -3.72
N CYS A 29 -2.20 -5.23 -2.66
CA CYS A 29 -1.26 -4.36 -1.93
C CYS A 29 -0.07 -5.16 -1.38
N THR A 30 -0.32 -6.36 -0.84
CA THR A 30 0.75 -7.26 -0.35
C THR A 30 1.72 -7.63 -1.46
N LYS A 31 1.22 -8.05 -2.63
CA LYS A 31 2.08 -8.35 -3.79
C LYS A 31 2.94 -7.16 -4.21
N MET A 32 2.35 -5.96 -4.26
CA MET A 32 3.10 -4.75 -4.56
C MET A 32 4.16 -4.44 -3.50
N LEU A 33 3.89 -4.69 -2.22
CA LEU A 33 4.86 -4.49 -1.13
C LEU A 33 5.99 -5.51 -1.16
N LEU A 34 5.69 -6.77 -1.48
CA LEU A 34 6.71 -7.80 -1.72
C LEU A 34 7.61 -7.39 -2.90
N ASN A 35 7.03 -6.91 -4.00
CA ASN A 35 7.78 -6.38 -5.15
C ASN A 35 8.60 -5.12 -4.82
N LEU A 36 8.15 -4.32 -3.85
CA LEU A 36 8.91 -3.17 -3.32
C LEU A 36 10.09 -3.60 -2.44
N GLY A 37 10.17 -4.88 -2.04
CA GLY A 37 11.24 -5.44 -1.23
C GLY A 37 10.90 -5.64 0.24
N VAL A 38 9.63 -5.47 0.65
CA VAL A 38 9.20 -5.75 2.02
C VAL A 38 9.23 -7.26 2.27
N LYS A 39 9.93 -7.67 3.34
CA LYS A 39 10.12 -9.10 3.67
C LYS A 39 9.17 -9.60 4.75
N ASN A 40 8.82 -8.74 5.71
CA ASN A 40 7.96 -9.11 6.83
C ASN A 40 6.59 -8.43 6.71
N ILE A 41 5.65 -9.15 6.11
CA ILE A 41 4.25 -8.74 5.99
C ILE A 41 3.40 -9.76 6.74
N ILE A 42 2.47 -9.32 7.57
CA ILE A 42 1.54 -10.17 8.29
C ILE A 42 0.13 -9.75 7.91
N GLY A 43 -0.61 -10.66 7.30
CA GLY A 43 -2.02 -10.46 7.00
C GLY A 43 -2.89 -11.01 8.11
N CYS A 44 -3.85 -10.22 8.56
CA CYS A 44 -4.88 -10.63 9.51
C CYS A 44 -6.25 -10.59 8.84
N ASP A 45 -7.03 -11.63 9.10
CA ASP A 45 -8.44 -11.69 8.74
C ASP A 45 -9.29 -11.93 10.01
N CYS A 46 -10.58 -12.23 9.87
CA CYS A 46 -11.50 -12.45 11.00
C CYS A 46 -10.98 -13.46 12.03
N ASP A 47 -10.30 -14.51 11.59
CA ASP A 47 -9.74 -15.56 12.46
C ASP A 47 -8.30 -15.24 12.93
N GLY A 48 -7.85 -13.99 12.79
CA GLY A 48 -6.52 -13.54 13.16
C GLY A 48 -5.46 -13.70 12.07
N ALA A 49 -4.19 -13.70 12.47
CA ALA A 49 -3.04 -13.76 11.57
C ALA A 49 -3.05 -15.02 10.70
N LEU A 50 -2.73 -14.82 9.42
CA LEU A 50 -2.53 -15.89 8.43
C LEU A 50 -1.08 -16.33 8.46
N TYR A 51 -0.86 -17.64 8.45
CA TYR A 51 0.47 -18.24 8.46
C TYR A 51 0.42 -19.62 7.82
N HIS A 52 1.57 -20.06 7.30
CA HIS A 52 1.69 -21.38 6.69
C HIS A 52 1.33 -22.49 7.68
N GLY A 53 0.43 -23.40 7.30
CA GLY A 53 0.01 -24.52 8.14
C GLY A 53 -1.12 -24.21 9.11
N LYS A 54 -1.74 -23.03 9.03
CA LYS A 54 -3.00 -22.74 9.76
C LYS A 54 -4.11 -23.68 9.28
N SER A 55 -4.75 -24.38 10.21
CA SER A 55 -5.92 -25.21 9.93
C SER A 55 -7.14 -24.36 9.58
N GLY A 56 -8.06 -24.90 8.78
CA GLY A 56 -9.30 -24.21 8.40
C GLY A 56 -9.13 -23.01 7.45
N LEU A 57 -7.94 -22.85 6.85
CA LEU A 57 -7.66 -21.71 5.99
C LEU A 57 -8.47 -21.78 4.68
N HIS A 58 -9.24 -20.72 4.40
CA HIS A 58 -9.96 -20.60 3.13
C HIS A 58 -8.99 -20.66 1.94
N LYS A 59 -9.43 -21.25 0.80
CA LYS A 59 -8.58 -21.42 -0.40
C LYS A 59 -7.96 -20.10 -0.87
N ALA A 60 -8.72 -19.00 -0.78
CA ALA A 60 -8.25 -17.66 -1.16
C ALA A 60 -7.04 -17.18 -0.34
N HIS A 61 -6.88 -17.65 0.91
CA HIS A 61 -5.82 -17.21 1.80
C HIS A 61 -4.57 -18.10 1.74
N GLN A 62 -4.62 -19.24 1.04
CA GLN A 62 -3.49 -20.18 0.97
C GLN A 62 -2.25 -19.58 0.34
N TRP A 63 -2.41 -18.82 -0.76
CA TRP A 63 -1.29 -18.10 -1.35
C TRP A 63 -0.69 -17.12 -0.34
N TYR A 64 -1.54 -16.33 0.32
CA TYR A 64 -1.11 -15.33 1.28
C TYR A 64 -0.31 -15.95 2.43
N ALA A 65 -0.86 -16.98 3.07
CA ALA A 65 -0.23 -17.69 4.18
C ALA A 65 1.12 -18.36 3.81
N LYS A 66 1.30 -18.74 2.54
CA LYS A 66 2.55 -19.35 2.06
C LYS A 66 3.65 -18.34 1.73
N HIS A 67 3.30 -17.09 1.41
CA HIS A 67 4.24 -16.08 0.88
C HIS A 67 4.50 -14.93 1.85
N THR A 68 3.86 -14.94 3.02
CA THR A 68 3.95 -13.86 4.02
C THR A 68 4.13 -14.45 5.42
N ASN A 69 4.28 -13.58 6.41
CA ASN A 69 4.45 -13.93 7.81
C ASN A 69 5.60 -14.93 8.03
N PRO A 70 6.85 -14.58 7.67
CA PRO A 70 7.98 -15.49 7.69
C PRO A 70 8.29 -16.04 9.08
N ASN A 71 7.88 -15.33 10.13
CA ASN A 71 8.10 -15.70 11.53
C ASN A 71 6.91 -16.49 12.12
N LEU A 72 5.90 -16.82 11.32
CA LEU A 72 4.69 -17.55 11.73
C LEU A 72 4.00 -16.94 12.96
N GLU A 73 3.96 -15.61 13.02
CA GLU A 73 3.30 -14.87 14.11
C GLU A 73 1.80 -15.23 14.14
N LYS A 74 1.25 -15.38 15.35
CA LYS A 74 -0.12 -15.84 15.58
C LYS A 74 -0.87 -14.84 16.45
N GLY A 75 -2.20 -15.03 16.54
CA GLY A 75 -3.09 -14.20 17.33
C GLY A 75 -3.87 -13.22 16.48
N THR A 76 -4.48 -12.25 17.15
CA THR A 76 -5.29 -11.19 16.54
C THR A 76 -4.40 -10.07 15.98
N VAL A 77 -5.01 -9.10 15.29
CA VAL A 77 -4.30 -7.88 14.88
C VAL A 77 -3.67 -7.16 16.07
N HIS A 78 -4.33 -7.14 17.23
CA HIS A 78 -3.85 -6.47 18.46
C HIS A 78 -2.58 -7.10 19.04
N ASP A 79 -2.33 -8.37 18.72
CA ASP A 79 -1.15 -9.12 19.13
C ASP A 79 0.00 -8.84 18.17
N VAL A 80 -0.23 -9.03 16.87
CA VAL A 80 0.83 -8.95 15.85
C VAL A 80 1.23 -7.53 15.48
N ILE A 81 0.41 -6.52 15.78
CA ILE A 81 0.74 -5.10 15.53
C ILE A 81 1.86 -4.58 16.43
N LYS A 82 2.18 -5.29 17.52
CA LYS A 82 3.31 -4.95 18.39
C LYS A 82 4.62 -4.97 17.59
N GLY A 83 5.35 -3.86 17.65
CA GLY A 83 6.61 -3.67 16.93
C GLY A 83 6.46 -3.59 15.40
N ALA A 84 5.25 -3.37 14.88
CA ALA A 84 5.06 -3.07 13.47
C ALA A 84 5.53 -1.64 13.14
N ASP A 85 6.07 -1.44 11.95
CA ASP A 85 6.41 -0.11 11.42
C ASP A 85 5.24 0.48 10.64
N VAL A 86 4.43 -0.40 10.05
CA VAL A 86 3.32 -0.03 9.16
C VAL A 86 2.09 -0.83 9.52
N PHE A 87 0.96 -0.15 9.63
CA PHE A 87 -0.37 -0.74 9.58
C PHE A 87 -1.08 -0.33 8.27
N ILE A 88 -1.73 -1.29 7.62
CA ILE A 88 -2.57 -1.07 6.43
C ILE A 88 -3.93 -1.72 6.65
N GLY A 89 -4.97 -0.90 6.74
CA GLY A 89 -6.36 -1.31 6.79
C GLY A 89 -7.03 -1.15 5.44
N VAL A 90 -7.61 -2.24 4.92
CA VAL A 90 -8.49 -2.26 3.73
C VAL A 90 -9.70 -3.15 3.99
N SER A 91 -10.32 -3.01 5.16
CA SER A 91 -11.34 -3.90 5.68
C SER A 91 -12.61 -3.16 6.10
N LYS A 92 -12.81 -2.96 7.40
CA LYS A 92 -14.02 -2.42 8.02
C LYS A 92 -13.66 -1.36 9.09
N PRO A 93 -14.65 -0.63 9.62
CA PRO A 93 -14.42 0.38 10.66
C PRO A 93 -13.85 -0.20 11.96
N ASP A 94 -13.15 0.64 12.73
CA ASP A 94 -12.82 0.43 14.15
C ASP A 94 -12.11 -0.91 14.46
N VAL A 95 -11.12 -1.26 13.64
CA VAL A 95 -10.35 -2.50 13.74
C VAL A 95 -9.20 -2.41 14.73
N ILE A 96 -8.56 -1.24 14.85
CA ILE A 96 -7.47 -1.01 15.80
C ILE A 96 -7.71 0.23 16.64
N THR A 97 -7.10 0.27 17.82
CA THR A 97 -7.26 1.37 18.76
C THR A 97 -5.98 2.21 18.88
N ALA A 98 -6.07 3.39 19.50
CA ALA A 98 -4.88 4.19 19.82
C ALA A 98 -3.87 3.43 20.70
N LYS A 99 -4.34 2.50 21.56
CA LYS A 99 -3.48 1.63 22.36
C LYS A 99 -2.68 0.66 21.51
N ASP A 100 -3.21 0.24 20.36
CA ASP A 100 -2.51 -0.64 19.42
C ASP A 100 -1.44 0.12 18.65
N VAL A 101 -1.76 1.33 18.17
CA VAL A 101 -0.77 2.21 17.51
C VAL A 101 0.37 2.56 18.47
N LYS A 102 0.09 2.76 19.77
CA LYS A 102 1.12 2.98 20.80
C LYS A 102 2.12 1.83 20.92
N LYS A 103 1.76 0.59 20.56
CA LYS A 103 2.66 -0.59 20.60
C LYS A 103 3.51 -0.74 19.35
N MET A 104 3.27 0.07 18.31
CA MET A 104 4.06 0.07 17.08
C MET A 104 5.45 0.68 17.31
N ASN A 105 6.36 0.48 16.37
CA ASN A 105 7.68 1.10 16.41
C ASN A 105 7.59 2.63 16.29
N LYS A 106 8.66 3.31 16.72
CA LYS A 106 8.82 4.76 16.49
C LYS A 106 8.66 5.08 14.99
N ASP A 107 8.10 6.26 14.70
CA ASP A 107 7.82 6.72 13.34
C ASP A 107 6.91 5.74 12.58
N ALA A 108 5.86 5.26 13.28
CA ALA A 108 4.85 4.37 12.72
C ALA A 108 4.06 5.04 11.59
N ILE A 109 3.70 4.24 10.59
CA ILE A 109 2.87 4.63 9.46
C ILE A 109 1.53 3.89 9.57
N VAL A 110 0.42 4.62 9.56
CA VAL A 110 -0.93 4.05 9.62
C VAL A 110 -1.70 4.46 8.38
N PHE A 111 -2.02 3.49 7.51
CA PHE A 111 -2.91 3.68 6.37
C PHE A 111 -4.25 3.02 6.67
N ALA A 112 -5.26 3.79 7.06
CA ALA A 112 -6.59 3.30 7.39
C ALA A 112 -7.58 3.69 6.27
N MET A 113 -7.79 2.79 5.31
CA MET A 113 -8.41 3.11 4.02
C MET A 113 -9.85 2.61 3.89
N ALA A 114 -10.44 2.00 4.92
CA ALA A 114 -11.89 1.74 4.93
C ALA A 114 -12.68 3.04 4.79
N ASN A 115 -13.80 2.97 4.07
CA ASN A 115 -14.73 4.07 3.86
C ASN A 115 -16.16 3.62 4.23
N PRO A 116 -17.02 4.54 4.73
CA PRO A 116 -16.73 5.94 5.07
C PRO A 116 -15.97 6.10 6.39
N THR A 117 -16.06 5.12 7.29
CA THR A 117 -15.36 5.11 8.58
C THR A 117 -14.11 4.25 8.47
N PRO A 118 -12.91 4.79 8.78
CA PRO A 118 -11.65 4.07 8.68
C PRO A 118 -11.49 3.02 9.80
N GLU A 119 -10.48 2.15 9.66
CA GLU A 119 -10.09 1.18 10.68
C GLU A 119 -9.70 1.81 12.03
N ILE A 120 -9.26 3.08 11.99
CA ILE A 120 -9.00 3.93 13.14
C ILE A 120 -9.13 5.39 12.69
N MET A 121 -9.78 6.21 13.52
CA MET A 121 -9.89 7.64 13.25
C MET A 121 -8.51 8.33 13.26
N PRO A 122 -8.23 9.24 12.31
CA PRO A 122 -6.92 9.91 12.23
C PRO A 122 -6.50 10.63 13.52
N GLU A 123 -7.45 11.18 14.26
CA GLU A 123 -7.25 11.85 15.55
C GLU A 123 -6.68 10.90 16.60
N GLU A 124 -7.10 9.64 16.59
CA GLU A 124 -6.60 8.60 17.50
C GLU A 124 -5.24 8.05 17.04
N ALA A 125 -5.08 7.84 15.73
CA ALA A 125 -3.84 7.34 15.16
C ALA A 125 -2.68 8.36 15.31
N LYS A 126 -2.93 9.65 15.03
CA LYS A 126 -1.91 10.72 15.05
C LYS A 126 -1.31 10.98 16.45
N LYS A 127 -1.93 10.48 17.52
CA LYS A 127 -1.35 10.55 18.87
C LYS A 127 -0.04 9.76 18.98
N TYR A 128 0.14 8.74 18.15
CA TYR A 128 1.25 7.79 18.24
C TYR A 128 1.93 7.49 16.88
N ALA A 129 1.21 7.64 15.76
CA ALA A 129 1.75 7.46 14.42
C ALA A 129 2.34 8.76 13.88
N ALA A 130 3.49 8.65 13.20
CA ALA A 130 4.11 9.79 12.54
C ALA A 130 3.41 10.14 11.23
N ILE A 131 2.92 9.14 10.49
CA ILE A 131 2.19 9.33 9.23
C ILE A 131 0.86 8.63 9.33
N VAL A 132 -0.21 9.36 9.02
CA VAL A 132 -1.55 8.80 8.86
C VAL A 132 -2.07 9.13 7.47
N ALA A 133 -2.66 8.14 6.80
CA ALA A 133 -3.31 8.27 5.50
C ALA A 133 -4.66 7.56 5.53
N THR A 134 -5.64 8.10 4.79
CA THR A 134 -6.99 7.50 4.72
C THR A 134 -7.54 7.54 3.29
N GLY A 135 -8.68 6.91 3.05
CA GLY A 135 -9.43 7.08 1.79
C GLY A 135 -10.23 8.39 1.69
N ARG A 136 -10.40 9.11 2.80
CA ARG A 136 -11.27 10.28 2.87
C ARG A 136 -10.56 11.55 2.42
N SER A 137 -11.30 12.44 1.76
CA SER A 137 -10.78 13.69 1.19
C SER A 137 -10.65 14.84 2.20
N ASP A 138 -11.26 14.72 3.37
CA ASP A 138 -11.21 15.73 4.43
C ASP A 138 -9.95 15.62 5.31
N TYR A 139 -9.08 14.64 5.05
CA TYR A 139 -7.80 14.45 5.74
C TYR A 139 -6.60 14.59 4.80
N PRO A 140 -5.42 14.99 5.34
CA PRO A 140 -4.16 14.89 4.62
C PRO A 140 -3.88 13.45 4.16
N ASN A 141 -3.02 13.30 3.17
CA ASN A 141 -2.61 12.01 2.64
C ASN A 141 -3.78 11.13 2.17
N GLN A 142 -4.75 11.70 1.44
CA GLN A 142 -5.82 10.91 0.85
C GLN A 142 -5.26 9.90 -0.17
N ILE A 143 -5.50 8.61 0.08
CA ILE A 143 -5.22 7.54 -0.86
C ILE A 143 -6.45 7.34 -1.74
N ASN A 144 -6.36 7.73 -3.00
CA ASN A 144 -7.45 7.61 -3.96
C ASN A 144 -6.95 6.97 -5.26
N ASN A 145 -7.72 6.00 -5.77
CA ASN A 145 -7.39 5.28 -6.99
C ASN A 145 -7.44 6.16 -8.25
N VAL A 146 -8.06 7.35 -8.18
CA VAL A 146 -8.09 8.36 -9.25
C VAL A 146 -6.70 8.83 -9.69
N LEU A 147 -5.72 8.76 -8.80
CA LEU A 147 -4.33 9.07 -9.12
C LEU A 147 -3.68 8.04 -10.06
N CYS A 148 -4.28 6.86 -10.19
CA CYS A 148 -3.67 5.69 -10.81
C CYS A 148 -4.38 5.28 -12.10
N PHE A 149 -5.70 5.05 -12.05
CA PHE A 149 -6.43 4.46 -13.17
C PHE A 149 -6.32 5.27 -14.48
N PRO A 150 -6.47 6.61 -14.52
CA PRO A 150 -6.47 7.33 -15.78
C PRO A 150 -5.12 7.21 -16.49
N GLY A 151 -4.03 7.32 -15.72
CA GLY A 151 -2.66 7.22 -16.23
C GLY A 151 -2.33 5.81 -16.70
N ILE A 152 -2.64 4.77 -15.90
CA ILE A 152 -2.39 3.37 -16.30
C ILE A 152 -3.07 3.05 -17.62
N PHE A 153 -4.37 3.36 -17.74
CA PHE A 153 -5.11 3.06 -18.95
C PHE A 153 -4.63 3.90 -20.14
N ARG A 154 -4.35 5.19 -19.95
CA ARG A 154 -3.80 6.04 -21.01
C ARG A 154 -2.48 5.49 -21.56
N GLY A 155 -1.53 5.17 -20.68
CA GLY A 155 -0.23 4.63 -21.06
C GLY A 155 -0.32 3.28 -21.79
N ALA A 156 -1.16 2.37 -21.28
CA ALA A 156 -1.38 1.07 -21.91
C ALA A 156 -2.07 1.19 -23.29
N LEU A 157 -3.04 2.09 -23.42
CA LEU A 157 -3.72 2.35 -24.69
C LEU A 157 -2.80 3.02 -25.72
N ASP A 158 -1.93 3.94 -25.29
CA ASP A 158 -0.98 4.65 -26.17
C ASP A 158 0.00 3.71 -26.88
N CYS A 159 0.41 2.63 -26.22
CA CYS A 159 1.29 1.61 -26.81
C CYS A 159 0.58 0.32 -27.20
N MET A 160 -0.75 0.29 -27.11
CA MET A 160 -1.59 -0.89 -27.39
C MET A 160 -1.11 -2.14 -26.65
N ALA A 161 -0.76 -1.99 -25.37
CA ALA A 161 -0.27 -3.07 -24.53
C ALA A 161 -1.25 -4.26 -24.51
N THR A 162 -0.72 -5.48 -24.51
CA THR A 162 -1.54 -6.70 -24.45
C THR A 162 -2.05 -7.01 -23.05
N GLU A 163 -1.40 -6.48 -22.02
CA GLU A 163 -1.75 -6.69 -20.61
C GLU A 163 -1.23 -5.55 -19.72
N ILE A 164 -1.67 -5.55 -18.45
CA ILE A 164 -1.09 -4.71 -17.38
C ILE A 164 -0.33 -5.63 -16.42
N ASN A 165 0.99 -5.71 -16.61
CA ASN A 165 1.87 -6.57 -15.80
C ASN A 165 2.36 -5.88 -14.50
N GLU A 166 3.16 -6.58 -13.70
CA GLU A 166 3.63 -6.08 -12.40
C GLU A 166 4.62 -4.91 -12.53
N GLU A 167 5.49 -4.92 -13.54
CA GLU A 167 6.43 -3.84 -13.83
C GLU A 167 5.69 -2.53 -14.16
N MET A 168 4.61 -2.61 -14.93
CA MET A 168 3.75 -1.46 -15.24
C MET A 168 3.08 -0.89 -13.99
N LYS A 169 2.58 -1.75 -13.08
CA LYS A 169 1.99 -1.32 -11.80
C LYS A 169 3.01 -0.64 -10.90
N LEU A 170 4.22 -1.20 -10.83
CA LEU A 170 5.30 -0.62 -10.02
C LEU A 170 5.77 0.72 -10.61
N ALA A 171 5.89 0.82 -11.94
CA ALA A 171 6.21 2.06 -12.64
C ALA A 171 5.16 3.16 -12.35
N ALA A 172 3.87 2.82 -12.39
CA ALA A 172 2.80 3.74 -12.01
C ALA A 172 2.93 4.22 -10.56
N ALA A 173 3.21 3.31 -9.61
CA ALA A 173 3.39 3.68 -8.20
C ALA A 173 4.58 4.63 -7.99
N TYR A 174 5.72 4.39 -8.67
CA TYR A 174 6.87 5.30 -8.64
C TYR A 174 6.57 6.65 -9.30
N ALA A 175 5.84 6.67 -10.42
CA ALA A 175 5.45 7.91 -11.08
C ALA A 175 4.57 8.79 -10.18
N ILE A 176 3.59 8.20 -9.48
CA ILE A 176 2.75 8.91 -8.50
C ILE A 176 3.62 9.43 -7.35
N ALA A 177 4.52 8.59 -6.81
CA ALA A 177 5.36 8.97 -5.69
C ALA A 177 6.32 10.13 -6.07
N ASN A 178 6.94 10.06 -7.24
CA ASN A 178 7.92 11.04 -7.73
C ASN A 178 7.28 12.30 -8.32
N ALA A 179 5.95 12.37 -8.42
CA ALA A 179 5.24 13.61 -8.74
C ALA A 179 5.45 14.69 -7.66
N ILE A 180 5.81 14.30 -6.45
CA ILE A 180 6.25 15.20 -5.38
C ILE A 180 7.77 15.14 -5.29
N GLU A 181 8.44 16.29 -5.45
CA GLU A 181 9.88 16.36 -5.20
C GLU A 181 10.19 16.03 -3.73
N GLU A 182 11.29 15.31 -3.49
CA GLU A 182 11.64 14.81 -2.16
C GLU A 182 11.75 15.92 -1.09
N LYS A 183 12.20 17.10 -1.47
CA LYS A 183 12.30 18.28 -0.59
C LYS A 183 10.96 18.80 -0.06
N TYR A 184 9.85 18.45 -0.73
CA TYR A 184 8.50 18.85 -0.32
C TYR A 184 7.78 17.76 0.48
N LEU A 185 8.37 16.56 0.61
CA LEU A 185 7.75 15.50 1.37
C LEU A 185 7.70 15.87 2.86
N THR A 186 6.53 15.70 3.45
CA THR A 186 6.32 15.88 4.90
C THR A 186 5.47 14.74 5.45
N TYR A 187 5.36 14.66 6.77
CA TYR A 187 4.46 13.69 7.43
C TYR A 187 2.99 13.81 6.98
N ASN A 188 2.57 15.00 6.52
CA ASN A 188 1.21 15.27 6.04
C ASN A 188 1.10 15.41 4.51
N TYR A 189 2.19 15.18 3.77
CA TYR A 189 2.20 15.31 2.31
C TYR A 189 3.11 14.24 1.69
N ILE A 190 2.58 13.02 1.56
CA ILE A 190 3.26 11.87 0.95
C ILE A 190 2.66 11.43 -0.39
N ILE A 191 1.54 12.01 -0.80
CA ILE A 191 0.82 11.65 -2.03
C ILE A 191 0.28 12.92 -2.69
N PRO A 192 0.36 13.07 -4.02
CA PRO A 192 -0.07 14.29 -4.70
C PRO A 192 -1.58 14.47 -4.62
N SER A 193 -2.02 15.69 -4.93
CA SER A 193 -3.46 16.00 -5.02
C SER A 193 -4.12 15.21 -6.15
N VAL A 194 -5.35 14.76 -5.92
CA VAL A 194 -6.19 14.14 -6.96
C VAL A 194 -6.50 15.05 -8.15
N PHE A 195 -6.30 16.36 -7.97
CA PHE A 195 -6.51 17.39 -9.00
C PHE A 195 -5.23 17.76 -9.75
N ASP A 196 -4.09 17.14 -9.43
CA ASP A 196 -2.85 17.39 -10.15
C ASP A 196 -2.91 16.75 -11.55
N ALA A 197 -3.13 17.59 -12.55
CA ALA A 197 -3.23 17.18 -13.95
C ALA A 197 -1.93 16.57 -14.51
N ASN A 198 -0.78 16.81 -13.86
CA ASN A 198 0.49 16.23 -14.30
C ASN A 198 0.62 14.76 -13.92
N VAL A 199 -0.03 14.32 -12.83
CA VAL A 199 0.07 12.93 -12.35
C VAL A 199 -0.35 11.94 -13.43
N VAL A 200 -1.47 12.21 -14.13
CA VAL A 200 -1.96 11.35 -15.21
C VAL A 200 -0.94 11.20 -16.34
N LYS A 201 -0.28 12.31 -16.73
CA LYS A 201 0.75 12.30 -17.79
C LYS A 201 1.99 11.52 -17.36
N LEU A 202 2.46 11.75 -16.13
CA LEU A 202 3.63 11.05 -15.57
C LEU A 202 3.38 9.54 -15.49
N VAL A 203 2.22 9.14 -14.98
CA VAL A 203 1.84 7.72 -14.87
C VAL A 203 1.70 7.09 -16.25
N ALA A 204 1.04 7.76 -17.20
CA ALA A 204 0.88 7.24 -18.56
C ALA A 204 2.22 7.00 -19.25
N GLN A 205 3.15 7.95 -19.13
CA GLN A 205 4.48 7.82 -19.70
C GLN A 205 5.26 6.65 -19.06
N ALA A 206 5.29 6.57 -17.72
CA ALA A 206 6.00 5.50 -17.01
C ALA A 206 5.43 4.11 -17.33
N VAL A 207 4.10 3.99 -17.43
CA VAL A 207 3.42 2.74 -17.77
C VAL A 207 3.72 2.32 -19.21
N LYS A 208 3.72 3.27 -20.15
CA LYS A 208 4.10 3.03 -21.54
C LYS A 208 5.54 2.53 -21.65
N GLU A 209 6.47 3.18 -20.97
CA GLU A 209 7.88 2.77 -20.94
C GLU A 209 8.06 1.37 -20.35
N ALA A 210 7.37 1.05 -19.25
CA ALA A 210 7.38 -0.28 -18.67
C ALA A 210 6.82 -1.33 -19.64
N ALA A 211 5.71 -1.04 -20.32
CA ALA A 211 5.11 -1.94 -21.31
C ALA A 211 6.04 -2.23 -22.50
N ILE A 212 6.78 -1.22 -22.97
CA ILE A 212 7.81 -1.39 -24.00
C ILE A 212 8.94 -2.26 -23.50
N LYS A 213 9.44 -1.97 -22.29
CA LYS A 213 10.57 -2.70 -21.68
C LYS A 213 10.26 -4.19 -21.46
N THR A 214 9.03 -4.53 -21.09
CA THR A 214 8.61 -5.93 -20.86
C THR A 214 8.11 -6.63 -22.13
N GLY A 215 8.08 -5.94 -23.27
CA GLY A 215 7.71 -6.54 -24.56
C GLY A 215 6.20 -6.74 -24.76
N VAL A 216 5.35 -6.18 -23.90
CA VAL A 216 3.88 -6.29 -24.02
C VAL A 216 3.27 -5.18 -24.87
N ALA A 217 4.05 -4.14 -25.21
CA ALA A 217 3.64 -3.07 -26.11
C ALA A 217 3.63 -3.52 -27.59
N ARG A 218 2.52 -3.26 -28.30
CA ARG A 218 2.39 -3.55 -29.75
C ARG A 218 2.72 -2.34 -30.63
N LYS A 219 2.73 -1.13 -30.07
CA LYS A 219 3.13 0.10 -30.75
C LYS A 219 4.34 0.72 -30.04
N LEU A 220 5.50 0.67 -30.71
CA LEU A 220 6.79 1.13 -30.16
C LEU A 220 7.15 2.57 -30.54
N LYS A 221 6.42 3.21 -31.47
CA LYS A 221 6.73 4.55 -31.98
C LYS A 221 5.79 5.63 -31.42
N ILE A 222 6.40 6.77 -31.07
CA ILE A 222 5.80 8.06 -30.73
C ILE A 222 5.11 8.64 -31.97
#